data_AF-A0A5K1CQ71-F1
#
_entry.id   AF-A0A5K1CQ71-F1
#
_cell.length_a   1.000
_cell.length_b   1.000
_cell.length_c   1.000
_cell.angle_alpha   90.00
_cell.angle_beta   90.00
_cell.angle_gamma   90.00
#
_symmetry.space_group_name_H-M   'P 1'
#
loop_
_entity.id
_entity.type
_entity.pdbx_description
1 polymer ?
#
loop_
_entity_poly.entity_id
_entity_poly.type
_entity_poly.pdbx_seq_one_letter_code
_entity_poly.pdbx_strand_id
1 'polypeptide(L)' 'KTNYSCIFLISKLQKAYNEWFLPLRTLVSGIQAENAKDNSEIAQGIESSLNLIQLVLCHCIELVEQYMRNPIASC' A
#
# COMPACT_ATOMS: atom_id res chain seq x y z
N LYS A 1 7.60 -17.34 24.97
CA LYS A 1 6.29 -16.63 24.98
C LYS A 1 6.12 -15.65 23.81
N THR A 2 7.03 -15.63 22.83
CA THR A 2 7.13 -14.67 21.71
C THR A 2 6.25 -15.02 20.49
N ASN A 3 5.87 -16.29 20.32
CA ASN A 3 5.18 -16.76 19.12
C ASN A 3 3.75 -16.20 18.95
N TYR A 4 3.01 -16.00 20.05
CA TYR A 4 1.63 -15.49 20.00
C TYR A 4 1.54 -14.03 19.52
N SER A 5 2.45 -13.17 20.00
CA SER A 5 2.50 -11.76 19.59
C SER A 5 2.88 -11.60 18.12
N CYS A 6 3.80 -12.44 17.62
CA CYS A 6 4.18 -12.49 16.22
C CYS A 6 3.02 -12.92 15.31
N ILE A 7 2.34 -14.01 15.66
CA ILE A 7 1.16 -14.49 14.93
C ILE A 7 0.05 -13.42 14.91
N PHE A 8 -0.19 -12.76 16.05
CA PHE A 8 -1.18 -11.68 16.12
C PHE A 8 -0.81 -10.49 15.21
N LEU A 9 0.45 -10.05 15.22
CA LEU A 9 0.93 -8.97 14.35
C LEU A 9 0.80 -9.34 12.86
N ILE A 10 1.20 -10.55 12.48
CA ILE A 10 1.04 -11.05 11.10
C ILE A 10 -0.42 -11.01 10.67
N SER A 11 -1.34 -11.50 11.52
CA SER A 11 -2.78 -11.47 11.21
C SER A 11 -3.31 -10.04 11.00
N LYS A 12 -2.81 -9.07 11.78
CA LYS A 12 -3.18 -7.66 11.65
C LYS A 12 -2.63 -7.06 10.35
N LEU A 13 -1.37 -7.35 10.01
CA LEU A 13 -0.75 -6.91 8.77
C LEU A 13 -1.44 -7.52 7.55
N GLN A 14 -1.78 -8.80 7.59
CA GLN A 14 -2.51 -9.47 6.52
C GLN A 14 -3.91 -8.87 6.33
N LYS A 15 -4.60 -8.51 7.43
CA LYS A 15 -5.89 -7.81 7.35
C LYS A 15 -5.73 -6.42 6.73
N ALA A 16 -4.77 -5.63 7.20
CA ALA A 16 -4.50 -4.29 6.66
C ALA A 16 -4.10 -4.33 5.17
N TYR A 17 -3.27 -5.30 4.78
CA TYR A 17 -2.86 -5.51 3.40
C TYR A 17 -4.05 -5.75 2.47
N ASN A 18 -4.94 -6.69 2.85
CA ASN A 18 -6.08 -7.07 2.02
C ASN A 18 -7.22 -6.04 2.03
N GLU A 19 -7.52 -5.44 3.18
CA GLU A 19 -8.69 -4.55 3.33
C GLU A 19 -8.36 -3.08 3.05
N TRP A 20 -7.09 -2.68 3.10
CA TRP A 20 -6.68 -1.30 2.94
C TRP A 20 -5.68 -1.10 1.81
N PHE A 21 -4.51 -1.75 1.86
CA PHE A 21 -3.44 -1.43 0.91
C PHE A 21 -3.77 -1.85 -0.53
N LEU A 22 -4.31 -3.05 -0.74
CA LEU A 22 -4.73 -3.49 -2.06
C LEU A 22 -5.87 -2.63 -2.63
N PRO A 23 -6.98 -2.37 -1.90
CA PRO A 23 -8.02 -1.47 -2.36
C PRO A 23 -7.52 -0.04 -2.64
N LEU A 24 -6.66 0.50 -1.77
CA LEU A 24 -6.11 1.84 -1.96
C LEU A 24 -5.23 1.91 -3.21
N ARG A 25 -4.43 0.88 -3.50
CA ARG A 25 -3.61 0.82 -4.72
C ARG A 25 -4.48 0.87 -5.96
N THR A 26 -5.54 0.06 -5.98
CA THR A 26 -6.51 0.05 -7.07
C THR A 26 -7.18 1.42 -7.23
N LEU A 27 -7.57 2.06 -6.12
CA LEU A 27 -8.18 3.39 -6.14
C LEU A 27 -7.22 4.45 -6.69
N VAL A 28 -5.98 4.50 -6.20
CA VAL A 28 -4.96 5.47 -6.67
C VAL A 28 -4.69 5.29 -8.16
N SER A 29 -4.49 4.05 -8.63
CA SER A 29 -4.31 3.77 -10.05
C SER A 29 -5.53 4.15 -10.90
N GLY A 30 -6.74 3.94 -10.39
CA GLY A 30 -7.98 4.38 -11.04
C GLY A 30 -8.08 5.90 -11.16
N ILE A 31 -7.75 6.63 -10.09
CA ILE A 31 -7.74 8.09 -10.11
C ILE A 31 -6.66 8.60 -11.07
N GLN A 32 -5.44 8.04 -11.05
CA GLN A 32 -4.38 8.41 -12.00
C GLN A 32 -4.83 8.21 -13.45
N ALA A 33 -5.47 7.08 -13.76
CA ALA A 33 -5.97 6.80 -15.11
C ALA A 33 -7.08 7.76 -15.56
N GLU A 34 -7.96 8.19 -14.66
CA GLU A 34 -8.98 9.20 -14.97
C GLU A 34 -8.36 10.59 -15.11
N ASN A 35 -7.46 10.96 -14.20
CA ASN A 35 -6.78 12.24 -14.16
C ASN A 35 -5.89 12.46 -15.39
N ALA A 36 -5.28 11.40 -15.94
CA ALA A 36 -4.48 11.45 -17.18
C ALA A 36 -5.29 11.85 -18.43
N LYS A 37 -6.63 11.86 -18.36
CA LYS A 37 -7.50 12.35 -19.44
C LYS A 37 -7.68 13.86 -19.40
N ASP A 38 -7.33 14.52 -18.29
CA ASP A 38 -7.40 15.96 -18.10
C ASP A 38 -6.00 16.59 -18.14
N ASN A 39 -5.82 17.63 -18.96
CA ASN A 39 -4.56 18.35 -19.11
C ASN A 39 -4.52 19.66 -18.30
N SER A 40 -5.52 19.92 -17.46
CA SER A 40 -5.58 21.10 -16.61
C SER A 40 -4.39 21.17 -15.63
N GLU A 41 -4.02 22.38 -15.22
CA GLU A 41 -2.99 22.58 -14.18
C GLU A 41 -3.38 21.89 -12.85
N ILE A 42 -4.68 21.82 -12.58
CA ILE A 42 -5.23 21.10 -11.41
C ILE A 42 -4.93 19.60 -11.54
N ALA A 43 -5.18 19.01 -12.70
CA ALA A 43 -4.88 17.61 -12.95
C ALA A 43 -3.38 17.31 -12.78
N GLN A 44 -2.49 18.19 -13.25
CA GLN A 44 -1.04 18.03 -13.05
C GLN A 44 -0.63 18.09 -11.56
N GLY A 45 -1.26 18.98 -10.78
CA GLY A 45 -1.04 19.06 -9.32
C GLY A 45 -1.55 17.82 -8.57
N ILE A 46 -2.70 17.29 -8.99
CA ILE A 46 -3.26 16.04 -8.46
C ILE A 46 -2.33 14.87 -8.81
N GLU A 47 -1.86 14.76 -10.05
CA GLU A 47 -0.95 13.70 -10.51
C GLU A 47 0.33 13.67 -9.66
N SER A 48 0.94 14.84 -9.44
CA SER A 48 2.14 14.97 -8.61
C SER A 48 1.91 14.45 -7.18
N SER A 49 0.74 14.73 -6.60
CA SER A 49 0.36 14.26 -5.27
C SER A 49 0.10 12.76 -5.25
N LEU A 50 -0.60 12.24 -6.26
CA LEU A 50 -0.89 10.80 -6.40
C LEU A 50 0.37 9.97 -6.61
N ASN A 51 1.37 10.50 -7.33
CA ASN A 51 2.65 9.82 -7.52
C ASN A 51 3.39 9.59 -6.19
N LEU A 52 3.38 10.58 -5.28
CA LEU A 52 3.94 10.42 -3.94
C LEU A 52 3.18 9.36 -3.13
N ILE A 53 1.86 9.38 -3.19
CA ILE A 53 1.01 8.39 -2.50
C ILE A 53 1.27 6.99 -3.05
N GLN A 54 1.31 6.83 -4.38
CA GLN A 54 1.56 5.55 -5.05
C GLN A 54 2.93 4.98 -4.66
N LEU A 55 3.97 5.82 -4.62
CA LEU A 55 5.32 5.40 -4.21
C LEU A 55 5.34 4.85 -2.79
N VAL A 56 4.81 5.61 -1.83
CA VAL A 56 4.77 5.20 -0.42
C VAL A 56 3.93 3.94 -0.23
N LEU A 57 2.79 3.87 -0.91
CA LEU A 57 1.88 2.72 -0.84
C LEU A 57 2.52 1.44 -1.39
N CYS A 58 3.19 1.52 -2.54
CA CYS A 58 3.94 0.39 -3.11
C CYS A 58 5.02 -0.09 -2.14
N HIS A 59 5.78 0.82 -1.53
CA HIS A 59 6.80 0.46 -0.56
C HIS A 59 6.21 -0.23 0.68
N CYS A 60 5.10 0.28 1.22
CA CYS A 60 4.38 -0.35 2.32
C CYS A 60 3.89 -1.77 1.97
N ILE A 61 3.38 -1.95 0.75
CA ILE A 61 2.95 -3.24 0.23
C ILE A 61 4.14 -4.22 0.17
N GLU A 62 5.25 -3.80 -0.42
CA GLU A 62 6.46 -4.62 -0.53
C GLU A 62 7.00 -5.03 0.84
N LEU A 63 7.08 -4.11 1.80
CA LEU A 63 7.54 -4.39 3.16
C LEU A 63 6.65 -5.44 3.84
N VAL A 64 5.34 -5.31 3.68
CA VAL A 64 4.37 -6.23 4.27
C VAL A 64 4.44 -7.62 3.61
N GLU A 65 4.60 -7.69 2.30
CA GLU A 65 4.81 -8.95 1.59
C GLU A 65 6.12 -9.63 2.01
N GLN A 66 7.21 -8.87 2.16
CA GLN A 66 8.49 -9.38 2.64
C GLN A 66 8.38 -9.93 4.08
N TYR A 67 7.74 -9.17 4.96
CA TYR A 67 7.50 -9.58 6.35
C TYR A 67 6.67 -10.86 6.44
N MET A 68 5.62 -10.99 5.61
CA MET A 68 4.78 -12.20 5.57
C MET A 68 5.49 -13.42 4.95
N ARG A 69 6.44 -13.22 4.03
CA ARG A 69 7.24 -14.31 3.45
C ARG A 69 8.31 -14.85 4.41
N ASN A 70 8.83 -14.02 5.31
CA ASN A 70 9.81 -14.44 6.31
C ASN A 70 9.45 -14.00 7.75
N PRO A 71 8.37 -14.56 8.32
CA PRO A 71 7.85 -14.12 9.62
C PRO A 71 8.73 -14.49 10.82
N ILE A 72 9.67 -15.44 10.66
CA ILE A 72 10.52 -15.95 11.74
C ILE A 72 11.82 -15.15 11.90
N ALA A 73 12.35 -14.53 10.83
CA ALA A 73 13.52 -13.65 10.93
C ALA A 73 13.16 -12.20 11.31
N SER A 74 11.87 -11.87 11.24
CA SER A 74 11.32 -10.54 11.54
C SER A 74 10.76 -10.45 12.97
N CYS A 75 10.83 -11.58 13.69
CA CYS A 75 10.60 -11.80 15.11
C CYS A 75 11.89 -12.34 15.74
#